data_AF-A0A8B9HFE6-F1
#
_entry.id   AF-A0A8B9HFE6-F1
#
_cell.length_a   1.000
_cell.length_b   1.000
_cell.length_c   1.000
_cell.angle_alpha   90.00
_cell.angle_beta   90.00
_cell.angle_gamma   90.00
#
_symmetry.space_group_name_H-M   'P 1'
#
loop_
_entity.id
_entity.type
_entity.pdbx_description
1 polymer ?
#
loop_
_entity_poly.entity_id
_entity_poly.type
_entity_poly.pdbx_seq_one_letter_code
_entity_poly.pdbx_strand_id
1 'polypeptide(L)'
;MNIRLVNGNSFCSGRVEVYYNGKWGTVCDDDWDINDAAVVCRQIGCGRALSAHDGWRFGQGSDPIHLDNVGCFGFESSITDCHHNGFGMHNCGHGEDAGVTCTDVLPSPTLTLISSHSTVSPGESVQFKCTLIQPNYKYLYFHLYKNGLLIKIETDMSSATFTLTVDASDQGQYSCDYSYISISSTSSRSGTVGITIGKNTNYDFIILVYPVFYWRNCQGKALY
;
A
#
# COMPACT_ATOMS: atom_id res chain seq x y z
N MET A 1 -10.39 8.76 -7.70
CA MET A 1 -10.01 8.49 -9.10
C MET A 1 -9.01 7.34 -9.11
N ASN A 2 -9.11 6.38 -10.03
CA ASN A 2 -8.21 5.22 -10.06
C ASN A 2 -7.10 5.43 -11.10
N ILE A 3 -5.90 5.00 -10.75
CA ILE A 3 -4.69 5.05 -11.58
C ILE A 3 -3.98 3.69 -11.50
N ARG A 4 -3.32 3.26 -12.57
CA ARG A 4 -2.48 2.05 -12.57
C ARG A 4 -1.23 2.27 -13.42
N LEU A 5 -0.19 1.50 -13.10
CA LEU A 5 1.00 1.38 -13.93
C LEU A 5 0.99 0.05 -14.67
N VAL A 6 1.25 0.09 -15.97
CA VAL A 6 1.19 -1.09 -16.86
C VAL A 6 2.56 -1.33 -17.51
N ASN A 7 2.91 -2.61 -17.71
CA ASN A 7 4.13 -3.05 -18.41
C ASN A 7 5.47 -2.56 -17.82
N GLY A 8 5.51 -2.18 -16.54
CA GLY A 8 6.77 -2.00 -15.82
C GLY A 8 7.32 -3.31 -15.24
N ASN A 9 8.57 -3.25 -14.78
CA ASN A 9 9.25 -4.37 -14.12
C ASN A 9 8.89 -4.48 -12.63
N SER A 10 8.16 -3.50 -12.09
CA SER A 10 7.65 -3.48 -10.72
C SER A 10 6.26 -2.85 -10.68
N PHE A 11 5.61 -2.88 -9.51
CA PHE A 11 4.35 -2.14 -9.30
C PHE A 11 4.54 -0.61 -9.38
N CYS A 12 5.76 -0.12 -9.12
CA CYS A 12 6.08 1.29 -9.11
C CYS A 12 6.82 1.76 -10.37
N SER A 13 6.67 1.03 -11.47
CA SER A 13 7.12 1.44 -12.78
C SER A 13 6.11 1.05 -13.83
N GLY A 14 6.03 1.78 -14.93
CA GLY A 14 5.15 1.45 -16.05
C GLY A 14 4.56 2.66 -16.76
N ARG A 15 3.82 2.38 -17.83
CA ARG A 15 2.95 3.35 -18.51
C ARG A 15 1.83 3.77 -17.57
N VAL A 16 1.54 5.06 -17.54
CA VAL A 16 0.48 5.64 -16.70
C VAL A 16 -0.87 5.48 -17.37
N GLU A 17 -1.83 4.89 -16.67
CA GLU A 17 -3.21 4.80 -17.11
C GLU A 17 -4.17 5.28 -16.03
N VAL A 18 -5.15 6.09 -16.42
CA VAL A 18 -6.16 6.71 -15.55
C VAL A 18 -7.54 6.12 -15.89
N TYR A 19 -8.37 5.89 -14.88
CA TYR A 19 -9.74 5.42 -15.10
C TYR A 19 -10.73 6.58 -15.08
N TYR A 20 -11.30 6.91 -16.24
CA TYR A 20 -12.27 7.98 -16.40
C TYR A 20 -13.49 7.50 -17.21
N ASN A 21 -14.68 7.90 -16.76
CA ASN A 21 -15.96 7.60 -17.42
C ASN A 21 -16.14 6.13 -17.84
N GLY A 22 -15.83 5.20 -16.93
CA GLY A 22 -16.03 3.77 -17.17
C GLY A 22 -14.88 3.05 -17.90
N LYS A 23 -13.85 3.78 -18.36
CA LYS A 23 -12.76 3.21 -19.18
C LYS A 23 -11.38 3.62 -18.68
N TRP A 24 -10.43 2.70 -18.80
CA TRP A 24 -9.00 3.03 -18.70
C TRP A 24 -8.58 3.81 -19.93
N GLY A 25 -7.50 4.57 -19.79
CA GLY A 25 -6.87 5.30 -20.88
C GLY A 25 -5.53 5.88 -20.45
N THR A 26 -4.68 6.16 -21.42
CA THR A 26 -3.29 6.58 -21.21
C THR A 26 -3.18 8.09 -20.97
N VAL A 27 -1.96 8.54 -20.69
CA VAL A 27 -1.60 9.95 -20.53
C VAL A 27 -0.55 10.27 -21.59
N CYS A 28 -0.71 11.38 -22.31
CA CYS A 28 0.29 11.85 -23.27
C CYS A 28 1.53 12.40 -22.56
N ASP A 29 2.69 12.31 -23.21
CA ASP A 29 3.98 12.77 -22.71
C ASP A 29 4.32 14.24 -23.02
N ASP A 30 3.43 14.95 -23.72
CA ASP A 30 3.53 16.41 -23.90
C ASP A 30 3.53 17.12 -22.54
N ASP A 31 4.57 17.92 -22.31
CA ASP A 31 4.91 18.57 -21.03
C ASP A 31 5.19 17.63 -19.84
N TRP A 32 5.26 16.31 -20.05
CA TRP A 32 5.43 15.32 -18.99
C TRP A 32 6.77 15.41 -18.29
N ASP A 33 6.74 15.80 -17.01
CA ASP A 33 7.94 16.06 -16.22
C ASP A 33 8.00 15.28 -14.90
N ILE A 34 9.06 15.56 -14.13
CA ILE A 34 9.29 14.88 -12.85
C ILE A 34 8.25 15.24 -11.77
N ASN A 35 7.60 16.41 -11.87
CA ASN A 35 6.55 16.83 -10.95
C ASN A 35 5.27 16.02 -11.22
N ASP A 36 4.94 15.78 -12.49
CA ASP A 36 3.82 14.91 -12.86
C ASP A 36 4.05 13.49 -12.37
N ALA A 37 5.25 12.96 -12.63
CA ALA A 37 5.65 11.66 -12.13
C ALA A 37 5.62 11.60 -10.59
N ALA A 38 5.99 12.68 -9.90
CA ALA A 38 5.95 12.74 -8.43
C ALA A 38 4.52 12.66 -7.89
N VAL A 39 3.55 13.31 -8.54
CA VAL A 39 2.13 13.18 -8.21
C VAL A 39 1.68 11.73 -8.41
N VAL A 40 1.99 11.11 -9.56
CA VAL A 40 1.65 9.70 -9.83
C VAL A 40 2.24 8.77 -8.77
N CYS A 41 3.55 8.86 -8.52
CA CYS A 41 4.24 7.99 -7.56
C CYS A 41 3.70 8.13 -6.14
N ARG A 42 3.33 9.35 -5.72
CA ARG A 42 2.67 9.58 -4.43
C ARG A 42 1.24 9.03 -4.43
N GLN A 43 0.49 9.26 -5.50
CA GLN A 43 -0.90 8.83 -5.65
C GLN A 43 -1.04 7.30 -5.54
N ILE A 44 -0.07 6.53 -6.06
CA ILE A 44 -0.05 5.06 -5.99
C ILE A 44 0.74 4.50 -4.78
N GLY A 45 1.24 5.37 -3.90
CA GLY A 45 1.95 4.97 -2.68
C GLY A 45 3.35 4.39 -2.90
N CYS A 46 4.01 4.69 -4.01
CA CYS A 46 5.30 4.11 -4.42
C CYS A 46 6.54 4.94 -4.01
N GLY A 47 6.33 5.95 -3.16
CA GLY A 47 7.36 6.89 -2.73
C GLY A 47 7.57 8.02 -3.74
N ARG A 48 8.83 8.42 -3.97
CA ARG A 48 9.18 9.53 -4.86
C ARG A 48 9.40 9.04 -6.29
N ALA A 49 9.20 9.94 -7.25
CA ALA A 49 9.60 9.70 -8.63
C ALA A 49 11.12 9.62 -8.75
N LEU A 50 11.59 8.63 -9.51
CA LEU A 50 12.97 8.51 -9.97
C LEU A 50 13.11 9.04 -11.39
N SER A 51 12.10 8.81 -12.24
CA SER A 51 12.07 9.31 -13.61
C SER A 51 10.65 9.43 -14.15
N ALA A 52 10.44 10.46 -14.95
CA ALA A 52 9.37 10.58 -15.93
C ALA A 52 9.89 10.01 -17.26
N HIS A 53 9.09 9.18 -17.92
CA HIS A 53 9.46 8.57 -19.21
C HIS A 53 8.51 9.07 -20.29
N ASP A 54 9.10 9.51 -21.39
CA ASP A 54 8.46 9.83 -22.66
C ASP A 54 8.50 8.62 -23.61
N GLY A 55 7.83 8.75 -24.74
CA GLY A 55 7.98 7.90 -25.91
C GLY A 55 7.72 6.44 -25.64
N TRP A 56 6.57 6.10 -25.03
CA TRP A 56 6.03 4.73 -24.94
C TRP A 56 7.04 3.70 -24.41
N ARG A 57 7.93 4.10 -23.49
CA ARG A 57 9.01 3.24 -22.97
C ARG A 57 8.55 1.91 -22.38
N PHE A 58 7.34 1.88 -21.83
CA PHE A 58 6.71 0.66 -21.31
C PHE A 58 5.73 0.01 -22.31
N GLY A 59 5.92 0.30 -23.59
CA GLY A 59 5.02 -0.07 -24.67
C GLY A 59 3.81 0.85 -24.78
N GLN A 60 3.16 0.74 -25.94
CA GLN A 60 1.97 1.51 -26.29
C GLN A 60 0.72 0.97 -25.60
N GLY A 61 -0.21 1.85 -25.29
CA GLY A 61 -1.58 1.54 -24.96
C GLY A 61 -2.42 1.26 -26.21
N SER A 62 -3.68 0.92 -25.98
CA SER A 62 -4.68 0.69 -27.04
C SER A 62 -6.06 1.29 -26.70
N ASP A 63 -6.20 1.77 -25.47
CA ASP A 63 -7.40 2.41 -24.93
C ASP A 63 -7.31 3.94 -25.18
N PRO A 64 -8.36 4.74 -24.94
CA PRO A 64 -8.30 6.19 -25.18
C PRO A 64 -7.12 6.89 -24.50
N ILE A 65 -6.66 8.02 -25.04
CA ILE A 65 -5.76 8.92 -24.33
C ILE A 65 -6.63 9.88 -23.52
N HIS A 66 -6.52 9.83 -22.19
CA HIS A 66 -7.40 10.61 -21.31
C HIS A 66 -6.85 11.98 -20.97
N LEU A 67 -5.53 12.12 -20.80
CA LEU A 67 -4.90 13.36 -20.37
C LEU A 67 -3.79 13.74 -21.35
N ASP A 68 -3.61 15.05 -21.50
CA ASP A 68 -2.63 15.69 -22.37
C ASP A 68 -2.25 17.06 -21.81
N ASN A 69 -1.01 17.50 -22.08
CA ASN A 69 -0.35 18.65 -21.48
C ASN A 69 -0.55 18.70 -19.96
N VAL A 70 -0.22 17.61 -19.28
CA VAL A 70 -0.32 17.56 -17.82
C VAL A 70 0.77 18.45 -17.24
N GLY A 71 0.36 19.40 -16.41
CA GLY A 71 1.28 20.34 -15.75
C GLY A 71 1.01 20.39 -14.25
N CYS A 72 1.65 19.49 -13.50
CA CYS A 72 1.61 19.48 -12.05
C CYS A 72 2.65 20.42 -11.44
N PHE A 73 2.32 21.01 -10.30
CA PHE A 73 3.31 21.63 -9.41
C PHE A 73 4.06 20.60 -8.55
N GLY A 74 3.57 19.36 -8.48
CA GLY A 74 4.20 18.23 -7.77
C GLY A 74 3.61 17.94 -6.39
N PHE A 75 2.65 18.73 -5.91
CA PHE A 75 2.02 18.60 -4.58
C PHE A 75 0.54 18.19 -4.62
N GLU A 76 -0.03 18.07 -5.81
CA GLU A 76 -1.41 17.64 -6.05
C GLU A 76 -1.69 16.24 -5.49
N SER A 77 -2.93 16.00 -5.05
CA SER A 77 -3.33 14.68 -4.54
C SER A 77 -3.50 13.63 -5.64
N SER A 78 -3.91 14.05 -6.83
CA SER A 78 -4.18 13.21 -7.98
C SER A 78 -3.64 13.87 -9.25
N ILE A 79 -3.19 13.06 -10.20
CA ILE A 79 -2.75 13.53 -11.53
C ILE A 79 -3.85 14.30 -12.28
N THR A 80 -5.12 13.99 -11.97
CA THR A 80 -6.32 14.67 -12.51
C THR A 80 -6.62 16.01 -11.84
N ASP A 81 -5.92 16.36 -10.77
CA ASP A 81 -6.05 17.67 -10.10
C ASP A 81 -5.05 18.69 -10.67
N CYS A 82 -4.07 18.20 -11.46
CA CYS A 82 -3.10 19.04 -12.15
C CYS A 82 -3.75 19.78 -13.33
N HIS A 83 -3.07 20.83 -13.82
CA HIS A 83 -3.50 21.47 -15.05
C HIS A 83 -3.43 20.47 -16.22
N HIS A 84 -4.44 20.47 -17.08
CA HIS A 84 -4.52 19.67 -18.30
C HIS A 84 -5.60 20.25 -19.23
N ASN A 85 -5.54 19.92 -20.53
CA ASN A 85 -6.50 20.44 -21.54
C ASN A 85 -7.95 19.96 -21.36
N GLY A 86 -8.15 18.92 -20.53
CA GLY A 86 -9.45 18.29 -20.28
C GLY A 86 -9.48 16.86 -20.79
N PHE A 87 -10.36 16.04 -20.24
CA PHE A 87 -10.39 14.62 -20.56
C PHE A 87 -10.69 14.36 -22.04
N GLY A 88 -9.81 13.62 -22.72
CA GLY A 88 -9.93 13.28 -24.14
C GLY A 88 -9.69 14.45 -25.10
N MET A 89 -9.22 15.60 -24.61
CA MET A 89 -8.80 16.72 -25.45
C MET A 89 -7.29 16.64 -25.67
N HIS A 90 -6.90 15.99 -26.77
CA HIS A 90 -5.50 15.75 -27.10
C HIS A 90 -5.27 15.72 -28.62
N ASN A 91 -4.02 15.94 -29.04
CA ASN A 91 -3.55 15.70 -30.40
C ASN A 91 -2.55 14.53 -30.50
N CYS A 92 -2.26 13.87 -29.38
CA CYS A 92 -1.31 12.76 -29.31
C CYS A 92 -1.83 11.44 -29.89
N GLY A 93 -0.91 10.53 -30.21
CA GLY A 93 -1.13 9.10 -30.42
C GLY A 93 -0.38 8.24 -29.40
N HIS A 94 -0.58 6.92 -29.41
CA HIS A 94 0.09 6.03 -28.44
C HIS A 94 1.61 5.91 -28.59
N GLY A 95 2.20 6.56 -29.59
CA GLY A 95 3.64 6.82 -29.65
C GLY A 95 4.12 7.86 -28.64
N GLU A 96 3.21 8.42 -27.85
CA GLU A 96 3.45 9.50 -26.88
C GLU A 96 2.90 9.11 -25.50
N ASP A 97 2.69 7.82 -25.22
CA ASP A 97 2.19 7.40 -23.92
C ASP A 97 3.27 7.57 -22.83
N ALA A 98 2.94 8.36 -21.82
CA ALA A 98 3.78 8.68 -20.68
C ALA A 98 3.94 7.51 -19.70
N GLY A 99 5.11 7.44 -19.06
CA GLY A 99 5.45 6.45 -18.04
C GLY A 99 6.18 7.04 -16.84
N VAL A 100 6.28 6.24 -15.78
CA VAL A 100 7.03 6.61 -14.57
C VAL A 100 7.90 5.46 -14.06
N THR A 101 8.91 5.81 -13.28
CA THR A 101 9.57 4.89 -12.34
C THR A 101 9.70 5.59 -10.99
N CYS A 102 9.28 4.94 -9.93
CA CYS A 102 9.34 5.42 -8.56
C CYS A 102 10.37 4.63 -7.74
N THR A 103 10.56 5.01 -6.49
CA THR A 103 11.53 4.37 -5.57
C THR A 103 11.20 2.94 -5.11
N ASP A 104 10.11 2.34 -5.56
CA ASP A 104 9.62 1.03 -5.07
C ASP A 104 9.43 0.96 -3.53
N VAL A 105 9.21 2.11 -2.87
CA VAL A 105 8.91 2.14 -1.44
C VAL A 105 7.42 1.85 -1.30
N LEU A 106 7.09 0.59 -1.02
CA LEU A 106 5.72 0.14 -0.82
C LEU A 106 5.12 0.73 0.48
N PRO A 107 3.82 1.05 0.49
CA PRO A 107 3.16 1.56 1.69
C PRO A 107 3.19 0.50 2.80
N SER A 108 3.37 0.93 4.05
CA SER A 108 3.25 0.01 5.18
C SER A 108 1.77 -0.37 5.37
N PRO A 109 1.44 -1.66 5.55
CA PRO A 109 0.09 -2.04 5.91
C PRO A 109 -0.26 -1.59 7.33
N THR A 110 -1.55 -1.58 7.63
CA THR A 110 -2.06 -1.35 8.99
C THR A 110 -2.57 -2.66 9.58
N LEU A 111 -2.05 -3.05 10.75
CA LEU A 111 -2.55 -4.19 11.51
C LEU A 111 -3.58 -3.69 12.54
N THR A 112 -4.79 -4.21 12.47
CA THR A 112 -5.88 -3.90 13.40
C THR A 112 -6.41 -5.16 14.06
N LEU A 113 -6.72 -5.09 15.35
CA LEU A 113 -7.48 -6.14 16.05
C LEU A 113 -8.98 -5.95 15.76
N ILE A 114 -9.68 -7.00 15.34
CA ILE A 114 -11.14 -6.97 15.09
C ILE A 114 -11.93 -7.75 16.17
N SER A 115 -11.27 -8.27 17.20
CA SER A 115 -11.99 -8.94 18.29
C SER A 115 -12.94 -7.96 19.00
N SER A 116 -14.16 -8.42 19.30
CA SER A 116 -15.20 -7.64 19.97
C SER A 116 -14.86 -7.27 21.42
N HIS A 117 -13.92 -7.99 22.03
CA HIS A 117 -13.50 -7.79 23.41
C HIS A 117 -11.99 -7.59 23.50
N SER A 118 -11.57 -6.66 24.35
CA SER A 118 -10.16 -6.40 24.69
C SER A 118 -9.57 -7.45 25.65
N THR A 119 -10.41 -8.36 26.14
CA THR A 119 -10.08 -9.50 27.00
C THR A 119 -10.62 -10.77 26.35
N VAL A 120 -9.76 -11.76 26.14
CA VAL A 120 -10.16 -13.09 25.67
C VAL A 120 -9.70 -14.19 26.62
N SER A 121 -10.47 -15.27 26.70
CA SER A 121 -10.16 -16.46 27.50
C SER A 121 -9.28 -17.44 26.71
N PRO A 122 -8.47 -18.28 27.37
CA PRO A 122 -7.72 -19.33 26.68
C PRO A 122 -8.66 -20.25 25.87
N GLY A 123 -8.30 -20.50 24.61
CA GLY A 123 -9.11 -21.29 23.67
C GLY A 123 -10.11 -20.47 22.84
N GLU A 124 -10.30 -19.19 23.15
CA GLU A 124 -11.04 -18.26 22.27
C GLU A 124 -10.17 -17.79 21.10
N SER A 125 -10.82 -17.29 20.05
CA SER A 125 -10.15 -16.79 18.87
C SER A 125 -10.05 -15.26 18.85
N VAL A 126 -8.89 -14.74 18.46
CA VAL A 126 -8.68 -13.34 18.10
C VAL A 126 -8.48 -13.23 16.60
N GLN A 127 -8.92 -12.11 16.04
CA GLN A 127 -8.78 -11.80 14.63
C GLN A 127 -7.95 -10.54 14.44
N PHE A 128 -6.88 -10.67 13.66
CA PHE A 128 -6.06 -9.57 13.19
C PHE A 128 -6.37 -9.32 11.73
N LYS A 129 -6.63 -8.07 11.34
CA LYS A 129 -6.73 -7.69 9.94
C LYS A 129 -5.57 -6.80 9.55
N CYS A 130 -4.83 -7.25 8.55
CA CYS A 130 -3.77 -6.51 7.90
C CYS A 130 -4.36 -5.85 6.65
N THR A 131 -4.42 -4.52 6.60
CA THR A 131 -5.11 -3.77 5.54
C THR A 131 -4.15 -2.84 4.81
N LEU A 132 -4.34 -2.73 3.49
CA LEU A 132 -3.71 -1.70 2.66
C LEU A 132 -4.66 -0.51 2.47
N ILE A 133 -4.10 0.70 2.57
CA ILE A 133 -4.85 1.95 2.37
C ILE A 133 -5.27 2.10 0.90
N GLN A 134 -4.57 1.42 -0.02
CA GLN A 134 -4.91 1.39 -1.43
C GLN A 134 -5.11 -0.06 -1.88
N PRO A 135 -6.33 -0.46 -2.28
CA PRO A 135 -6.61 -1.81 -2.73
C PRO A 135 -5.85 -2.09 -4.03
N ASN A 136 -5.17 -3.23 -4.08
CA ASN A 136 -4.51 -3.67 -5.30
C ASN A 136 -5.49 -4.50 -6.15
N TYR A 137 -5.37 -4.47 -7.47
CA TYR A 137 -6.16 -5.34 -8.36
C TYR A 137 -5.47 -6.69 -8.62
N LYS A 138 -4.44 -7.02 -7.84
CA LYS A 138 -3.71 -8.29 -7.89
C LYS A 138 -3.68 -8.95 -6.51
N TYR A 139 -3.62 -10.27 -6.48
CA TYR A 139 -3.43 -11.03 -5.26
C TYR A 139 -2.05 -10.76 -4.65
N LEU A 140 -2.03 -10.64 -3.33
CA LEU A 140 -0.85 -10.38 -2.49
C LEU A 140 -0.71 -11.50 -1.46
N TYR A 141 0.53 -11.78 -1.04
CA TYR A 141 0.78 -12.54 0.18
C TYR A 141 0.84 -11.58 1.35
N PHE A 142 -0.04 -11.76 2.33
CA PHE A 142 0.04 -11.08 3.62
C PHE A 142 0.70 -12.00 4.63
N HIS A 143 1.67 -11.47 5.36
CA HIS A 143 2.44 -12.23 6.33
C HIS A 143 2.15 -11.71 7.74
N LEU A 144 1.79 -12.59 8.66
CA LEU A 144 1.64 -12.28 10.07
C LEU A 144 2.87 -12.76 10.84
N TYR A 145 3.42 -11.87 11.67
CA TYR A 145 4.59 -12.14 12.50
C TYR A 145 4.24 -12.05 13.99
N LYS A 146 4.90 -12.87 14.81
CA LYS A 146 4.91 -12.79 16.28
C LYS A 146 6.34 -12.66 16.75
N ASN A 147 6.66 -11.58 17.47
CA ASN A 147 8.03 -11.24 17.90
C ASN A 147 9.05 -11.28 16.74
N GLY A 148 8.60 -10.91 15.54
CA GLY A 148 9.39 -10.90 14.31
C GLY A 148 9.52 -12.23 13.56
N LEU A 149 9.02 -13.33 14.11
CA LEU A 149 8.95 -14.64 13.46
C LEU A 149 7.64 -14.80 12.68
N LEU A 150 7.74 -15.30 11.45
CA LEU A 150 6.58 -15.56 10.60
C LEU A 150 5.74 -16.69 11.18
N ILE A 151 4.43 -16.46 11.36
CA ILE A 151 3.52 -17.45 11.94
C ILE A 151 2.37 -17.86 11.00
N LYS A 152 1.96 -16.98 10.09
CA LYS A 152 0.85 -17.26 9.18
C LYS A 152 0.95 -16.44 7.89
N ILE A 153 0.47 -17.01 6.79
CA ILE A 153 0.38 -16.36 5.49
C ILE A 153 -1.06 -16.50 5.00
N GLU A 154 -1.61 -15.43 4.46
CA GLU A 154 -2.93 -15.40 3.83
C GLU A 154 -2.83 -14.62 2.52
N THR A 155 -3.75 -14.85 1.59
CA THR A 155 -3.78 -14.14 0.31
C THR A 155 -5.06 -13.35 0.11
N ASP A 156 -4.91 -12.10 -0.31
CA ASP A 156 -6.03 -11.24 -0.66
C ASP A 156 -5.53 -10.12 -1.60
N MET A 157 -6.43 -9.32 -2.15
CA MET A 157 -6.14 -8.18 -3.01
C MET A 157 -5.93 -6.88 -2.22
N SER A 158 -6.50 -6.77 -1.02
CA SER A 158 -6.49 -5.51 -0.26
C SER A 158 -6.32 -5.67 1.25
N SER A 159 -6.72 -6.81 1.80
CA SER A 159 -6.56 -7.07 3.24
C SER A 159 -6.65 -8.54 3.56
N ALA A 160 -5.85 -9.02 4.51
CA ALA A 160 -5.99 -10.37 5.04
C ALA A 160 -6.47 -10.36 6.48
N THR A 161 -7.37 -11.29 6.83
CA THR A 161 -7.80 -11.52 8.22
C THR A 161 -7.21 -12.82 8.74
N PHE A 162 -6.41 -12.72 9.79
CA PHE A 162 -5.78 -13.84 10.47
C PHE A 162 -6.54 -14.16 11.75
N THR A 163 -7.15 -15.34 11.81
CA THR A 163 -7.72 -15.90 13.04
C THR A 163 -6.66 -16.72 13.76
N LEU A 164 -6.45 -16.44 15.06
CA LEU A 164 -5.60 -17.21 15.97
C LEU A 164 -6.43 -17.66 17.17
N THR A 165 -6.32 -18.93 17.55
CA THR A 165 -6.82 -19.42 18.83
C THR A 165 -5.77 -19.12 19.89
N VAL A 166 -6.14 -18.40 20.95
CA VAL A 166 -5.16 -17.84 21.87
C VAL A 166 -4.94 -18.75 23.07
N ASP A 167 -3.67 -18.97 23.41
CA ASP A 167 -3.27 -19.63 24.64
C ASP A 167 -2.18 -18.85 25.40
N ALA A 168 -1.70 -19.42 26.51
CA ALA A 168 -0.69 -18.77 27.35
C ALA A 168 0.69 -18.62 26.69
N SER A 169 0.93 -19.25 25.54
CA SER A 169 2.15 -19.07 24.74
C SER A 169 2.05 -17.88 23.78
N ASP A 170 0.87 -17.27 23.60
CA ASP A 170 0.62 -16.20 22.63
C ASP A 170 0.97 -14.78 23.09
N GLN A 171 1.57 -14.64 24.26
CA GLN A 171 2.13 -13.37 24.67
C GLN A 171 3.23 -12.89 23.70
N GLY A 172 3.11 -11.66 23.20
CA GLY A 172 4.07 -11.08 22.28
C GLY A 172 3.54 -9.89 21.49
N GLN A 173 4.38 -9.39 20.59
CA GLN A 173 4.05 -8.33 19.65
C GLN A 173 3.79 -8.91 18.26
N TYR A 174 2.67 -8.52 17.67
CA TYR A 174 2.24 -8.95 16.35
C TYR A 174 2.39 -7.79 15.36
N SER A 175 2.92 -8.09 14.18
CA SER A 175 3.03 -7.15 13.05
C SER A 175 2.68 -7.88 11.77
N CYS A 176 2.34 -7.15 10.72
CA CYS A 176 2.18 -7.73 9.39
C CYS A 176 2.98 -6.97 8.32
N ASP A 177 3.33 -7.67 7.25
CA ASP A 177 3.74 -7.06 5.98
C ASP A 177 3.01 -7.76 4.82
N TYR A 178 3.35 -7.39 3.60
CA TYR A 178 2.87 -8.08 2.42
C TYR A 178 3.93 -8.09 1.31
N SER A 179 3.82 -9.05 0.40
CA SER A 179 4.60 -9.10 -0.83
C SER A 179 3.72 -9.40 -2.04
N TYR A 180 4.17 -8.96 -3.20
CA TYR A 180 3.49 -9.27 -4.46
C TYR A 180 3.80 -10.69 -4.92
N ILE A 181 2.80 -11.36 -5.52
CA ILE A 181 3.00 -12.70 -6.10
C ILE A 181 3.96 -12.64 -7.31
N SER A 182 3.97 -11.51 -8.03
CA SER A 182 4.68 -11.38 -9.31
C SER A 182 6.11 -10.84 -9.23
N ILE A 183 6.54 -10.29 -8.09
CA ILE A 183 7.87 -9.69 -7.89
C ILE A 183 8.37 -9.90 -6.46
N SER A 184 9.68 -10.05 -6.27
CA SER A 184 10.34 -10.26 -4.97
C SER A 184 10.47 -8.99 -4.13
N SER A 185 9.39 -8.21 -4.01
CA SER A 185 9.35 -6.97 -3.24
C SER A 185 8.37 -7.11 -2.09
N THR A 186 8.87 -6.91 -0.87
CA THR A 186 8.09 -6.95 0.38
C THR A 186 7.98 -5.54 0.93
N SER A 187 6.80 -5.17 1.43
CA SER A 187 6.62 -3.90 2.11
C SER A 187 7.35 -3.84 3.44
N SER A 188 7.50 -2.64 3.98
CA SER A 188 7.88 -2.49 5.38
C SER A 188 6.76 -3.01 6.30
N ARG A 189 7.15 -3.49 7.49
CA ARG A 189 6.20 -4.00 8.48
C ARG A 189 5.30 -2.90 9.03
N SER A 190 4.06 -3.27 9.34
CA SER A 190 3.10 -2.44 10.07
C SER A 190 3.61 -2.05 11.46
N GLY A 191 2.91 -1.13 12.11
CA GLY A 191 2.97 -1.00 13.58
C GLY A 191 2.56 -2.31 14.28
N THR A 192 2.86 -2.42 15.58
CA THR A 192 2.61 -3.65 16.34
C THR A 192 1.35 -3.61 17.20
N VAL A 193 0.67 -4.75 17.29
CA VAL A 193 -0.40 -5.01 18.26
C VAL A 193 0.14 -6.01 19.28
N GLY A 194 0.05 -5.67 20.56
CA GLY A 194 0.53 -6.50 21.68
C GLY A 194 -0.57 -7.39 22.21
N ILE A 195 -0.25 -8.66 22.44
CA ILE A 195 -1.01 -9.57 23.28
C ILE A 195 -0.24 -9.74 24.59
N THR A 196 -0.90 -9.52 25.73
CA THR A 196 -0.35 -9.74 27.07
C THR A 196 -1.29 -10.62 27.88
N ILE A 197 -0.73 -11.53 28.66
CA ILE A 197 -1.51 -12.40 29.54
C ILE A 197 -1.62 -11.73 30.91
N GLY A 198 -2.85 -11.59 31.40
CA GLY A 198 -3.20 -11.15 32.74
C GLY A 198 -4.03 -12.21 33.46
N LYS A 199 -4.48 -11.86 34.67
CA LYS A 199 -5.47 -12.65 35.43
C LYS A 199 -6.66 -11.76 35.75
N ASN A 200 -7.88 -12.28 35.64
CA ASN A 200 -9.07 -11.55 36.08
C ASN A 200 -9.15 -11.53 37.62
N THR A 201 -10.19 -10.88 38.14
CA THR A 201 -10.48 -10.81 39.59
C THR A 201 -10.76 -12.18 40.25
N ASN A 202 -11.06 -13.20 39.45
CA ASN A 202 -11.28 -14.59 39.88
C ASN A 202 -10.02 -15.47 39.70
N TYR A 203 -8.87 -14.89 39.34
CA TYR A 203 -7.60 -15.58 39.02
C TYR A 203 -7.61 -16.44 37.74
N ASP A 204 -8.65 -16.34 36.90
CA ASP A 204 -8.65 -16.96 35.58
C ASP A 204 -7.69 -16.22 34.65
N PHE A 205 -7.00 -16.95 33.77
CA PHE A 205 -6.17 -16.34 32.74
C PHE A 205 -7.05 -15.52 31.80
N ILE A 206 -6.70 -14.25 31.63
CA ILE A 206 -7.31 -13.37 30.62
C ILE A 206 -6.22 -12.80 29.74
N ILE A 207 -6.52 -12.59 28.48
CA ILE A 207 -5.55 -12.10 27.52
C ILE A 207 -5.96 -10.70 27.09
N LEU A 208 -5.13 -9.72 27.46
CA LEU A 208 -5.27 -8.32 27.11
C LEU A 208 -4.64 -8.05 25.75
N VAL A 209 -5.37 -7.39 24.87
CA VAL A 209 -4.87 -7.03 23.54
C VAL A 209 -4.92 -5.52 23.36
N TYR A 210 -3.79 -4.90 23.01
CA TYR A 210 -3.67 -3.45 22.86
C TYR A 210 -2.71 -3.05 21.75
N PRO A 211 -2.93 -1.92 21.05
CA PRO A 211 -1.94 -1.35 20.15
C PRO A 211 -0.70 -0.91 20.94
N VAL A 212 0.49 -1.30 20.49
CA VAL A 212 1.75 -0.86 21.11
C VAL A 212 2.18 0.44 20.44
N PHE A 213 1.97 1.55 21.15
CA PHE A 213 2.52 2.84 20.71
C PHE A 213 4.00 2.92 21.12
N TYR A 214 4.90 2.81 20.14
CA TYR A 214 6.28 3.24 20.32
C TYR A 214 6.28 4.76 20.42
N TRP A 215 6.40 5.30 21.65
CA TRP A 215 6.77 6.70 21.83
C TRP A 215 8.19 6.89 21.29
N ARG A 216 8.32 7.29 20.03
CA ARG A 216 9.56 7.94 19.57
C ARG A 216 9.57 9.31 20.24
N ASN A 217 10.34 9.44 21.32
CA ASN A 217 10.70 10.77 21.83
C ASN A 217 11.30 11.57 20.65
N CYS A 218 10.82 12.79 20.42
CA CYS A 218 11.42 13.76 19.51
C CYS A 218 12.86 14.17 19.90
N GLN A 219 13.51 13.45 20.81
CA GLN A 219 14.89 13.63 21.21
C GLN A 219 15.54 12.23 21.30
N GLY A 220 16.37 11.90 20.32
CA GLY A 220 16.98 10.57 20.16
C GLY A 220 17.97 10.20 21.26
N LYS A 221 17.47 9.76 22.42
CA LYS A 221 18.25 9.01 23.42
C LYS A 221 17.40 7.90 24.03
N ALA A 222 17.89 6.67 23.89
CA ALA A 222 17.42 5.52 24.65
C ALA A 222 17.87 5.67 26.11
N LEU A 223 16.97 5.41 27.06
CA LEU A 223 17.35 5.24 28.47
C LEU A 223 17.45 3.73 28.73
N TYR A 224 18.60 3.34 29.30
CA TYR A 224 18.89 2.01 29.84
C TYR A 224 18.22 1.80 31.19
#